data_AF-A0A1Q3HU75-F1
#
_entry.id   AF-A0A1Q3HU75-F1
#
_cell.length_a   1.000
_cell.length_b   1.000
_cell.length_c   1.000
_cell.angle_alpha   90.00
_cell.angle_beta   90.00
_cell.angle_gamma   90.00
#
_symmetry.space_group_name_H-M   'P 1'
#
loop_
_entity.id
_entity.type
_entity.pdbx_description
1 polymer ?
#
loop_
_entity_poly.entity_id
_entity_poly.type
_entity_poly.pdbx_seq_one_letter_code
_entity_poly.pdbx_strand_id
1 'polypeptide(L)'
;MANDPLDKMHQREREQERKRLRELEAKDLEVESNRGPRPLEGYAGGHTTWASKQDDEAAAEVHAHDADDSWSESQQQVARLSPSDEAPARKDEEPRE
;
A
#
# COMPACT_ATOMS: atom_id res chain seq x y z
N MET A 1 -16.95 -42.55 -37.06
CA MET A 1 -18.29 -42.14 -36.59
C MET A 1 -18.84 -43.30 -35.78
N ALA A 2 -19.35 -43.05 -34.57
CA ALA A 2 -19.83 -44.12 -33.69
C ALA A 2 -21.06 -44.80 -34.32
N ASN A 3 -20.85 -46.01 -34.83
CA ASN A 3 -21.88 -46.78 -35.53
C ASN A 3 -22.67 -47.70 -34.59
N ASP A 4 -22.28 -47.79 -33.32
CA ASP A 4 -22.98 -48.56 -32.29
C ASP A 4 -24.15 -47.73 -31.68
N PRO A 5 -25.38 -48.26 -31.63
CA PRO A 5 -26.50 -47.64 -30.94
C PRO A 5 -26.22 -47.25 -29.48
N LEU A 6 -25.42 -48.04 -28.76
CA LEU A 6 -25.05 -47.78 -27.36
C LEU A 6 -24.17 -46.54 -27.21
N ASP A 7 -23.17 -46.39 -28.10
CA ASP A 7 -22.32 -45.20 -28.12
C ASP A 7 -23.11 -43.92 -28.41
N LYS A 8 -24.14 -44.00 -29.26
CA LYS A 8 -25.03 -42.87 -29.55
C LYS A 8 -25.87 -42.47 -28.34
N MET A 9 -26.28 -43.43 -27.50
CA MET A 9 -26.98 -43.13 -26.25
C MET A 9 -26.06 -42.43 -25.24
N HIS A 10 -24.85 -42.96 -25.03
CA HIS A 10 -23.87 -42.34 -24.12
C HIS A 10 -23.36 -40.97 -24.61
N GLN A 11 -23.34 -40.73 -25.93
CA GLN A 11 -23.06 -39.39 -26.47
C GLN A 11 -24.18 -38.41 -26.13
N ARG A 12 -25.44 -38.80 -26.29
CA ARG A 12 -26.59 -37.95 -25.94
C ARG A 12 -26.64 -37.63 -24.45
N GLU A 13 -26.34 -38.60 -23.58
CA GLU A 13 -26.28 -38.39 -22.13
C GLU A 13 -25.21 -37.36 -21.76
N ARG A 14 -24.00 -37.49 -22.31
CA ARG A 14 -22.91 -36.53 -22.12
C ARG A 14 -23.24 -35.15 -22.67
N GLU A 15 -23.92 -35.07 -23.81
CA GLU A 15 -24.36 -33.80 -24.38
C GLU A 15 -25.40 -33.09 -23.48
N GLN A 16 -26.35 -33.85 -22.91
CA GLN A 16 -27.33 -33.32 -21.97
C GLN A 16 -26.66 -32.83 -20.68
N GLU A 17 -25.72 -33.59 -20.14
CA GLU A 17 -24.96 -33.22 -18.95
C GLU A 17 -24.14 -31.93 -19.20
N ARG A 18 -23.43 -31.85 -20.33
CA ARG A 18 -22.69 -30.64 -20.71
C ARG A 18 -23.62 -29.44 -20.88
N LYS A 19 -24.83 -29.64 -21.40
CA LYS A 19 -25.82 -28.56 -21.53
C LYS A 19 -26.25 -28.05 -20.16
N ARG A 20 -26.55 -28.95 -19.21
CA ARG A 20 -26.89 -28.58 -17.82
C ARG A 20 -25.76 -27.81 -17.14
N LEU A 21 -24.51 -28.25 -17.30
CA LEU A 21 -23.36 -27.56 -16.71
C LEU A 21 -23.20 -26.13 -17.26
N ARG A 22 -23.37 -25.94 -18.57
CA ARG A 22 -23.35 -24.60 -19.18
C ARG A 22 -24.48 -23.70 -18.69
N GLU A 23 -25.67 -24.24 -18.46
CA GLU A 23 -26.81 -23.48 -17.92
C GLU A 23 -26.55 -23.03 -16.48
N LEU A 24 -25.92 -23.87 -15.66
CA LEU A 24 -25.51 -23.51 -14.30
C LEU A 24 -24.42 -22.43 -14.30
N GLU A 25 -23.38 -22.61 -15.10
CA GLU A 25 -22.30 -21.63 -15.25
C GLU A 25 -22.83 -20.27 -15.72
N ALA A 26 -23.74 -20.25 -16.68
CA ALA A 26 -24.36 -19.01 -17.15
C ALA A 26 -25.13 -18.28 -16.04
N LYS A 27 -25.83 -19.03 -15.18
CA LYS A 27 -26.56 -18.48 -14.04
C LYS A 27 -25.61 -17.92 -12.98
N ASP A 28 -24.52 -18.61 -12.69
CA ASP A 28 -23.52 -18.14 -11.73
C ASP A 28 -22.84 -16.87 -12.24
N LEU A 29 -22.48 -16.81 -13.53
CA LEU A 29 -21.95 -15.60 -14.17
C LEU A 29 -22.94 -14.43 -14.15
N GLU A 30 -24.24 -14.69 -14.35
CA GLU A 30 -25.28 -13.67 -14.21
C GLU A 30 -25.35 -13.11 -12.78
N VAL A 31 -25.26 -13.97 -11.77
CA VAL A 31 -25.23 -13.55 -10.36
C VAL A 31 -23.97 -12.72 -10.06
N GLU A 32 -22.82 -13.15 -10.55
CA GLU A 32 -21.54 -12.47 -10.32
C GLU A 32 -21.45 -11.13 -11.05
N SER A 33 -21.90 -11.05 -12.30
CA SER A 33 -21.94 -9.80 -13.08
C SER A 33 -22.84 -8.73 -12.45
N ASN A 34 -23.93 -9.15 -11.80
CA ASN A 34 -24.84 -8.26 -11.08
C ASN A 34 -24.38 -7.98 -9.63
N ARG A 35 -23.32 -8.66 -9.16
CA ARG A 35 -22.80 -8.47 -7.80
C ARG A 35 -21.95 -7.21 -7.76
N GLY A 36 -22.53 -6.12 -7.25
CA GLY A 36 -21.78 -4.92 -6.90
C GLY A 36 -20.72 -5.18 -5.82
N PRO A 37 -19.83 -4.21 -5.56
CA PRO A 37 -18.85 -4.31 -4.48
C PRO A 37 -19.57 -4.62 -3.18
N ARG A 38 -19.11 -5.68 -2.48
CA ARG A 38 -19.64 -6.01 -1.16
C ARG A 38 -19.42 -4.78 -0.26
N PRO A 39 -20.46 -4.26 0.41
CA PRO A 39 -20.24 -3.22 1.40
C PRO A 39 -19.26 -3.77 2.43
N LEU A 40 -18.24 -2.99 2.76
CA LEU A 40 -17.33 -3.34 3.82
C LEU A 40 -18.09 -3.22 5.14
N GLU A 41 -18.77 -4.29 5.54
CA GLU A 41 -19.39 -4.38 6.86
C GLU A 41 -18.30 -4.16 7.92
N GLY A 42 -18.44 -3.07 8.68
CA GLY A 42 -17.45 -2.67 9.70
C GLY A 42 -16.39 -1.68 9.24
N TYR A 43 -16.36 -1.23 7.97
CA TYR A 43 -15.50 -0.11 7.57
C TYR A 43 -16.15 1.21 7.95
N ALA A 44 -16.02 1.56 9.23
CA ALA A 44 -16.20 2.92 9.70
C ALA A 44 -14.98 3.74 9.22
N GLY A 45 -14.93 4.07 7.93
CA GLY A 45 -13.88 4.90 7.31
C GLY A 45 -13.88 6.36 7.77
N GLY A 46 -14.45 6.67 8.93
CA GLY A 46 -14.39 7.97 9.56
C GLY A 46 -13.47 7.89 10.76
N HIS A 47 -12.38 8.66 10.74
CA HIS A 47 -11.70 9.05 11.98
C HIS A 47 -12.78 9.52 12.95
N THR A 48 -13.01 8.77 14.03
CA THR A 48 -13.92 9.24 15.06
C THR A 48 -13.27 10.50 15.62
N THR A 49 -14.01 11.61 15.62
CA THR A 49 -13.51 12.90 16.11
C THR A 49 -13.05 12.85 17.58
N TRP A 50 -13.36 11.77 18.29
CA TRP A 50 -12.90 11.47 19.63
C TRP A 50 -11.41 11.08 19.68
N ALA A 51 -10.93 10.23 18.75
CA ALA A 51 -9.52 9.85 18.70
C ALA A 51 -8.63 11.05 18.34
N SER A 52 -9.02 11.82 17.32
CA SER A 52 -8.25 13.01 16.90
C SER A 52 -8.10 14.05 18.01
N LYS A 53 -9.13 14.29 18.83
CA LYS A 53 -9.03 15.27 19.93
C LYS A 53 -8.11 14.81 21.06
N GLN A 54 -8.08 13.51 21.36
CA GLN A 54 -7.16 12.96 22.37
C GLN A 54 -5.72 12.99 21.86
N ASP A 55 -5.52 12.65 20.57
CA ASP A 55 -4.20 12.68 19.94
C ASP A 55 -3.68 14.11 19.83
N ASP A 56 -4.52 15.10 19.49
CA ASP A 56 -4.11 16.51 19.38
C ASP A 56 -3.71 17.12 20.75
N GLU A 57 -4.44 16.79 21.82
CA GLU A 57 -4.11 17.24 23.18
C GLU A 57 -2.80 16.60 23.67
N ALA A 58 -2.63 15.30 23.45
CA ALA A 58 -1.38 14.60 23.77
C ALA A 58 -0.19 15.10 22.92
N ALA A 59 -0.42 15.38 21.63
CA ALA A 59 0.61 15.89 20.72
C ALA A 59 1.11 17.27 21.15
N ALA A 60 0.24 18.14 21.66
CA ALA A 60 0.62 19.45 22.16
C ALA A 60 1.57 19.36 23.37
N GLU A 61 1.42 18.35 24.23
CA GLU A 61 2.32 18.10 25.36
C GLU A 61 3.62 17.43 24.92
N VAL A 62 3.54 16.36 24.12
CA VAL A 62 4.69 15.56 23.70
C VAL A 62 5.62 16.33 22.78
N HIS A 63 5.08 17.10 21.83
CA HIS A 63 5.86 17.82 20.81
C HIS A 63 6.11 19.29 21.14
N ALA A 64 5.85 19.72 22.38
CA ALA A 64 5.99 21.12 22.80
C ALA A 64 7.41 21.68 22.55
N HIS A 65 8.43 20.83 22.62
CA HIS A 65 9.84 21.22 22.58
C HIS A 65 10.60 20.70 21.34
N ASP A 66 9.96 19.92 20.47
CA ASP A 66 10.61 19.31 19.30
C ASP A 66 11.33 20.34 18.42
N ALA A 67 10.74 21.53 18.25
CA ALA A 67 11.33 22.60 17.46
C ALA A 67 12.63 23.14 18.08
N ASP A 68 12.63 23.39 19.39
CA ASP A 68 13.79 23.93 20.10
C ASP A 68 14.88 22.86 20.28
N ASP A 69 14.48 21.64 20.60
CA ASP A 69 15.38 20.50 20.77
C ASP A 69 16.08 20.17 19.45
N SER A 70 15.33 20.06 18.34
CA SER A 70 15.89 19.81 17.02
C SER A 70 16.82 20.93 16.54
N TRP A 71 16.49 22.19 16.84
CA TRP A 71 17.37 23.32 16.55
C TRP A 71 18.68 23.22 17.33
N SER A 72 18.61 22.90 18.62
CA SER A 72 19.79 22.76 19.48
C SER A 72 20.70 21.61 19.04
N GLU A 73 20.13 20.46 18.69
CA GLU A 73 20.88 19.30 18.20
C GLU A 73 21.55 19.61 16.85
N SER A 74 20.85 20.29 15.95
CA SER A 74 21.38 20.73 14.66
C SER A 74 22.61 21.64 14.86
N GLN A 75 22.52 22.63 15.74
CA GLN A 75 23.65 23.52 16.05
C GLN A 75 24.86 22.77 16.61
N GLN A 76 24.62 21.78 17.49
CA GLN A 76 25.70 20.94 18.00
C GLN A 76 26.33 20.07 16.89
N GLN A 77 25.54 19.55 15.96
CA GLN A 77 26.06 18.78 14.84
C GLN A 77 26.91 19.65 13.91
N VAL A 78 26.45 20.87 13.59
CA VAL A 78 27.24 21.85 12.82
C VAL A 78 28.55 22.17 13.54
N ALA A 79 28.51 22.40 14.85
CA ALA A 79 29.72 22.67 15.64
C ALA A 79 30.72 21.50 15.64
N ARG A 80 30.25 20.25 15.64
CA ARG A 80 31.09 19.05 15.54
C ARG A 80 31.74 18.88 14.16
N LEU A 81 31.04 19.28 13.11
CA LEU A 81 31.44 19.06 11.71
C LEU A 81 32.18 20.24 11.09
N SER A 82 32.05 21.45 11.66
CA SER A 82 32.84 22.59 11.22
C SER A 82 34.32 22.31 11.49
N PRO A 83 35.17 22.22 10.46
CA PRO A 83 36.60 22.18 10.67
C PRO A 83 36.97 23.47 11.40
N SER A 84 37.68 23.35 12.52
CA SER A 84 38.23 24.51 13.23
C SER A 84 38.97 25.39 12.22
N ASP A 85 38.70 26.71 12.23
CA ASP A 85 39.30 27.74 11.37
C ASP A 85 40.85 27.85 11.45
N GLU A 86 41.53 26.88 12.06
CA GLU A 86 42.98 26.68 11.97
C GLU A 86 43.31 25.70 10.83
N ALA A 87 42.91 26.03 9.61
CA ALA A 87 43.65 25.52 8.45
C ALA A 87 44.99 26.28 8.41
N PRO A 88 46.16 25.62 8.54
CA PRO A 88 47.42 26.33 8.40
C PRO A 88 47.47 26.91 6.99
N ALA A 89 47.68 28.23 6.91
CA ALA A 89 47.83 28.95 5.66
C ALA A 89 48.77 28.18 4.74
N ARG A 90 48.25 27.71 3.60
CA ARG A 90 49.07 27.13 2.53
C ARG A 90 50.05 28.22 2.12
N LYS A 91 51.33 28.04 2.48
CA LYS A 91 52.41 28.92 2.06
C LYS A 91 52.41 28.99 0.54
N ASP A 92 52.42 30.21 0.04
CA ASP A 92 52.48 30.55 -1.37
C ASP A 92 53.62 29.82 -2.07
N GLU A 93 53.30 28.93 -3.01
CA GLU A 93 54.28 28.46 -3.99
C GLU A 93 54.20 29.40 -5.20
N GLU A 94 55.17 30.31 -5.30
CA GLU A 94 55.37 31.11 -6.51
C GLU A 94 55.63 30.22 -7.73
N PRO A 95 55.05 30.54 -8.91
CA PRO A 95 55.36 29.80 -10.13
C PRO A 95 56.76 30.20 -10.60
N ARG A 96 57.66 29.20 -10.70
CA ARG A 96 58.95 29.36 -11.38
C ARG A 96 58.74 29.32 -12.89
N GLU A 97 59.16 30.39 -13.57
CA GLU A 97 59.42 30.41 -15.02
C GLU A 97 60.74 29.68 -15.37
#